data_AF-A0A3A4PJZ1-F1
#
_entry.id   AF-A0A3A4PJZ1-F1
#
_cell.length_a   1.000
_cell.length_b   1.000
_cell.length_c   1.000
_cell.angle_alpha   90.00
_cell.angle_beta   90.00
_cell.angle_gamma   90.00
#
_symmetry.space_group_name_H-M   'P 1'
#
loop_
_entity.id
_entity.type
_entity.pdbx_description
1 polymer ?
#
loop_
_entity_poly.entity_id
_entity_poly.type
_entity_poly.pdbx_seq_one_letter_code
_entity_poly.pdbx_strand_id
1 'polypeptide(L)'
;MKTIELSTAKQSLSEVADEIDQDMIILTSHHKPIAAIISLKEMDEESLSLSTNHEFMNIIQQSRKEFMAGKRIPLEKMKQEILEMEL
;
A
#
# COMPACT_ATOMS: atom_id res chain seq x y z
N MET A 1 -5.52 12.99 -0.57
CA MET A 1 -4.52 13.08 0.52
C MET A 1 -4.56 14.44 1.21
N LYS A 2 -5.11 14.45 2.42
CA LYS A 2 -5.12 15.61 3.33
C LYS A 2 -3.82 15.64 4.14
N THR A 3 -3.32 16.82 4.50
CA THR A 3 -2.11 16.98 5.33
C THR A 3 -2.41 17.86 6.53
N ILE A 4 -1.94 17.47 7.72
CA ILE A 4 -2.12 18.21 8.98
C ILE A 4 -0.76 18.44 9.64
N GLU A 5 -0.47 19.70 9.97
CA GLU A 5 0.77 20.09 10.65
C GLU A 5 0.60 20.01 12.18
N LEU A 6 1.15 18.96 12.78
CA LEU A 6 1.01 18.64 14.21
C LEU A 6 1.57 19.73 15.11
N SER A 7 2.62 20.46 14.69
CA SER A 7 3.20 21.54 15.51
C SER A 7 2.23 22.70 15.76
N THR A 8 1.19 22.82 14.91
CA THR A 8 0.18 23.89 14.99
C THR A 8 -1.25 23.37 15.13
N ALA A 9 -1.43 22.05 15.08
CA ALA A 9 -2.73 21.42 15.18
C ALA A 9 -3.32 21.64 16.57
N LYS A 10 -4.59 22.07 16.58
CA LYS A 10 -5.39 22.22 17.81
C LYS A 10 -6.32 21.04 18.05
N GLN A 11 -6.57 20.26 17.01
CA GLN A 11 -7.45 19.10 17.03
C GLN A 11 -6.76 17.92 17.73
N SER A 12 -7.55 17.11 18.43
CA SER A 12 -7.06 15.85 19.00
C SER A 12 -6.87 14.78 17.93
N LEU A 13 -6.07 13.75 18.21
CA LEU A 13 -5.88 12.62 17.29
C LEU A 13 -7.20 11.90 16.97
N SER A 14 -8.09 11.78 17.95
CA SER A 14 -9.43 11.21 17.78
C SER A 14 -10.29 12.02 16.81
N GLU A 15 -10.29 13.35 16.91
CA GLU A 15 -11.03 14.21 15.97
C GLU A 15 -10.52 14.04 14.54
N VAL A 16 -9.19 13.94 14.37
CA VAL A 16 -8.60 13.70 13.05
C VAL A 16 -8.95 12.32 12.51
N ALA A 17 -9.00 11.30 13.38
CA ALA A 17 -9.37 9.95 13.00
C ALA A 17 -10.85 9.85 12.60
N ASP A 18 -11.76 10.56 13.26
CA ASP A 18 -13.18 10.56 12.91
C ASP A 18 -13.46 11.20 11.54
N GLU A 19 -12.57 12.08 11.06
CA GLU A 19 -12.64 12.69 9.73
C GLU A 19 -12.14 11.77 8.60
N ILE A 20 -11.64 10.57 8.90
CA ILE A 20 -11.05 9.66 7.90
C ILE A 20 -12.13 8.79 7.22
N ASP A 21 -12.67 9.25 6.10
CA ASP A 21 -13.65 8.46 5.34
C ASP A 21 -12.99 7.36 4.49
N GLN A 22 -12.30 7.73 3.39
CA GLN A 22 -11.74 6.77 2.42
C GLN A 22 -10.29 7.05 2.01
N ASP A 23 -9.70 8.13 2.52
CA ASP A 23 -8.41 8.64 2.09
C ASP A 23 -7.39 8.61 3.25
N MET A 24 -6.10 8.63 2.92
CA MET A 24 -5.02 8.77 3.90
C MET A 24 -4.82 10.24 4.32
N ILE A 25 -4.59 10.46 5.62
CA ILE A 25 -4.18 11.75 6.19
C ILE A 25 -2.70 11.68 6.54
N ILE A 26 -1.90 12.62 6.03
CA ILE A 26 -0.48 12.76 6.37
C ILE A 26 -0.32 13.74 7.52
N LEU A 27 0.44 13.33 8.53
CA LEU A 27 0.82 14.19 9.64
C LEU A 27 2.23 14.71 9.40
N THR A 28 2.40 16.02 9.43
CA THR A 28 3.70 16.69 9.30
C THR A 28 4.13 17.33 10.61
N SER A 29 5.44 17.44 10.80
CA SER A 29 6.06 18.30 11.81
C SER A 29 7.12 19.15 11.12
N HIS A 30 7.02 20.47 11.24
CA HIS A 30 7.87 21.42 10.52
C HIS A 30 7.90 21.15 9.01
N HIS A 31 6.73 20.89 8.40
CA HIS A 31 6.57 20.57 6.97
C HIS A 31 7.22 19.25 6.51
N LYS A 32 7.69 18.40 7.45
CA LYS A 32 8.21 17.07 7.13
C LYS A 32 7.17 16.00 7.49
N PRO A 33 6.85 15.05 6.59
CA PRO A 33 5.96 13.95 6.91
C PRO A 33 6.59 13.06 7.98
N ILE A 34 5.85 12.80 9.05
CA ILE A 34 6.32 11.98 10.19
C ILE A 34 5.43 10.79 10.48
N ALA A 35 4.15 10.84 10.07
CA ALA A 35 3.21 9.75 10.24
C ALA A 35 2.09 9.85 9.20
N ALA A 36 1.33 8.77 9.06
CA ALA A 36 0.11 8.73 8.30
C ALA A 36 -0.99 8.06 9.13
N ILE A 37 -2.21 8.55 9.01
CA ILE A 37 -3.41 7.89 9.51
C ILE A 37 -4.10 7.31 8.29
N ILE A 38 -4.41 6.02 8.36
CA ILE A 38 -5.12 5.27 7.31
C ILE A 38 -6.34 4.62 7.93
N SER A 39 -7.44 4.61 7.19
CA SER A 39 -8.62 3.86 7.60
C SER A 39 -8.32 2.37 7.50
N LEU A 40 -8.63 1.62 8.56
CA LEU A 40 -8.59 0.16 8.55
C LEU A 40 -9.92 -0.45 8.13
N LYS A 41 -10.93 0.38 7.84
CA LYS A 41 -12.24 -0.08 7.36
C LYS A 41 -12.04 -0.77 6.01
N GLU A 42 -12.52 -2.01 5.89
CA GLU A 42 -12.38 -2.85 4.69
C GLU A 42 -10.92 -3.23 4.33
N MET A 43 -9.96 -3.04 5.23
CA MET A 43 -8.58 -3.49 5.06
C MET A 43 -8.30 -4.70 5.96
N ASP A 44 -7.88 -5.81 5.37
CA ASP A 44 -7.38 -6.97 6.10
C ASP A 44 -5.91 -6.79 6.54
N GLU A 45 -5.46 -7.66 7.44
CA GLU A 45 -4.10 -7.60 8.00
C GLU A 45 -3.05 -7.81 6.90
N GLU A 46 -3.35 -8.69 5.95
CA GLU A 46 -2.50 -8.98 4.80
C GLU A 46 -2.29 -7.74 3.94
N SER A 47 -3.34 -7.01 3.61
CA SER A 47 -3.29 -5.79 2.80
C SER A 47 -2.49 -4.69 3.48
N LEU A 48 -2.64 -4.52 4.80
CA LEU A 48 -1.84 -3.57 5.56
C LEU A 48 -0.35 -3.95 5.55
N SER A 49 -0.04 -5.21 5.82
CA SER A 49 1.33 -5.72 5.85
C SER A 49 2.02 -5.58 4.50
N LEU A 50 1.35 -5.95 3.41
CA LEU A 50 1.91 -5.91 2.07
C LEU A 50 2.02 -4.49 1.51
N SER A 51 1.05 -3.62 1.78
CA SER A 51 1.06 -2.23 1.29
C SER A 51 2.18 -1.37 1.91
N THR A 52 2.66 -1.75 3.10
CA THR A 52 3.74 -1.05 3.80
C THR A 52 5.11 -1.72 3.61
N ASN A 53 5.18 -2.88 2.97
CA ASN A 53 6.43 -3.60 2.71
C ASN A 53 7.12 -3.09 1.43
N HIS A 54 8.29 -2.45 1.60
CA HIS A 54 9.04 -1.87 0.50
C HIS A 54 9.53 -2.89 -0.54
N GLU A 55 9.93 -4.09 -0.12
CA GLU A 55 10.38 -5.15 -1.01
C GLU A 55 9.21 -5.66 -1.87
N PHE A 56 8.06 -5.89 -1.25
CA PHE A 56 6.85 -6.30 -1.95
C PHE A 56 6.41 -5.25 -2.98
N MET A 57 6.43 -3.97 -2.61
CA MET A 57 6.09 -2.89 -3.54
C MET A 57 7.04 -2.81 -4.74
N ASN A 58 8.33 -3.09 -4.54
CA ASN A 58 9.30 -3.20 -5.65
C ASN A 58 8.96 -4.37 -6.59
N ILE A 59 8.62 -5.54 -6.04
CA ILE A 59 8.19 -6.71 -6.82
C ILE A 59 6.96 -6.34 -7.67
N ILE A 60 5.94 -5.74 -7.06
CA ILE A 60 4.73 -5.32 -7.78
C ILE A 60 5.05 -4.32 -8.89
N GLN A 61 5.92 -3.34 -8.64
CA GLN A 61 6.31 -2.36 -9.64
C GLN A 61 7.03 -3.01 -10.82
N GLN A 62 7.95 -3.94 -10.55
CA GLN A 62 8.68 -4.67 -11.58
C GLN A 62 7.72 -5.57 -12.39
N SER A 63 6.87 -6.35 -11.73
CA SER A 63 5.88 -7.22 -12.37
C SER A 63 4.94 -6.44 -13.29
N ARG A 64 4.50 -5.24 -12.88
CA ARG A 64 3.68 -4.35 -13.73
C ARG A 64 4.44 -3.89 -14.98
N LYS A 65 5.72 -3.51 -14.85
CA LYS A 65 6.56 -3.13 -16.00
C LYS A 65 6.73 -4.30 -16.97
N GLU A 66 6.98 -5.49 -16.45
CA GLU A 66 7.13 -6.72 -17.26
C GLU A 66 5.83 -7.08 -17.99
N PHE A 67 4.70 -7.01 -17.29
CA PHE A 67 3.39 -7.24 -17.89
C PHE A 67 3.11 -6.26 -19.05
N MET A 68 3.38 -4.97 -18.85
CA MET A 68 3.24 -3.95 -19.89
C MET A 68 4.19 -4.19 -21.07
N ALA A 69 5.39 -4.71 -20.82
CA ALA A 69 6.34 -5.12 -21.85
C ALA A 69 5.99 -6.46 -22.51
N GLY A 70 4.86 -7.07 -22.17
CA GLY A 70 4.41 -8.36 -22.72
C GLY A 70 5.14 -9.58 -22.16
N LYS A 71 6.01 -9.40 -21.15
CA LYS A 71 6.66 -10.50 -20.42
C LYS A 71 5.65 -11.11 -19.45
N ARG A 72 4.79 -11.97 -19.98
CA ARG A 72 3.73 -12.67 -19.24
C ARG A 72 3.60 -14.09 -19.77
N ILE A 73 3.21 -14.99 -18.89
CA ILE A 73 2.91 -16.38 -19.25
C ILE A 73 1.40 -16.62 -19.20
N PRO A 74 0.80 -17.33 -20.18
CA PRO A 74 -0.56 -17.81 -20.07
C PRO A 74 -0.71 -18.78 -18.90
N LEU A 75 -1.86 -18.77 -18.24
CA LEU A 75 -2.12 -19.63 -17.08
C LEU A 75 -1.89 -21.13 -17.38
N GLU A 76 -2.32 -21.59 -18.55
CA GLU A 76 -2.14 -23.00 -18.95
C GLU A 76 -0.66 -23.38 -19.08
N LYS A 77 0.17 -22.47 -19.60
CA LYS A 77 1.61 -22.69 -19.69
C LYS A 77 2.25 -22.75 -18.29
N MET A 78 1.86 -21.84 -17.40
CA MET A 78 2.34 -21.83 -16.01
C MET A 78 2.02 -23.15 -15.29
N LYS A 79 0.80 -23.67 -15.44
CA LYS A 79 0.40 -24.95 -14.81
C LYS A 79 1.25 -26.11 -15.31
N GLN A 80 1.53 -26.16 -16.62
CA GLN A 80 2.39 -27.19 -17.21
C GLN A 80 3.80 -27.14 -16.62
N GLU A 81 4.41 -25.95 -16.57
CA GLU A 81 5.76 -25.79 -16.00
C GLU A 81 5.82 -26.23 -14.52
N ILE A 82 4.81 -25.93 -13.70
CA ILE A 82 4.78 -26.36 -12.30
C ILE A 82 4.64 -27.89 -12.16
N LEU A 83 3.74 -28.50 -12.93
CA LEU A 83 3.55 -29.96 -12.91
C LEU A 83 4.80 -30.72 -13.38
N GLU A 84 5.57 -30.16 -14.31
CA GLU A 84 6.84 -30.72 -14.78
C GLU A 84 7.98 -30.56 -13.75
N MET A 85 7.90 -29.58 -12.83
CA MET A 85 8.88 -29.40 -11.75
C MET A 85 8.67 -30.36 -10.57
N GLU A 86 7.50 -30.98 -10.44
CA GLU A 86 7.16 -31.94 -9.37
C GLU A 86 7.49 -33.40 -9.74
N LEU A 87 7.97 -33.66 -10.97
CA LEU A 87 8.36 -34.98 -11.50
C LEU A 87 9.89 -35.13 -11.59
#